data_AF-A0AAV2VJG4-F1
#
_entry.id   AF-A0AAV2VJG4-F1
#
_cell.length_a   1.000
_cell.length_b   1.000
_cell.length_c   1.000
_cell.angle_alpha   90.00
_cell.angle_beta   90.00
_cell.angle_gamma   90.00
#
_symmetry.space_group_name_H-M   'P 1'
#
loop_
_entity.id
_entity.type
_entity.pdbx_description
1 polymer ?
#
loop_
_entity_poly.entity_id
_entity_poly.type
_entity_poly.pdbx_seq_one_letter_code
_entity_poly.pdbx_strand_id
1 'polypeptide(L)'
;MKHKVFAVLYVLVGLVLVHNMIPELELFVDLKPLIFVLSMSILGFLSGKFNEQSDGVRIASSAALSSGLIATIVGLVLTLGQPELDFQIFAIGLSVSVLPLFYGLLLFLLLIPFRKQSK
;
A
#
# COMPACT_ATOMS: atom_id res chain seq x y z
N MET A 1 12.43 14.18 -17.08
CA MET A 1 12.53 13.55 -15.73
C MET A 1 11.90 14.38 -14.61
N LYS A 2 12.10 15.71 -14.56
CA LYS A 2 11.63 16.60 -13.48
C LYS A 2 10.11 16.52 -13.18
N HIS A 3 9.27 16.44 -14.22
CA HIS A 3 7.80 16.38 -14.03
C HIS A 3 7.27 15.11 -13.35
N LYS A 4 7.98 13.97 -13.47
CA LYS A 4 7.51 12.69 -12.90
C LYS A 4 7.81 12.58 -11.41
N VAL A 5 8.95 13.11 -10.96
CA VAL A 5 9.28 13.24 -9.53
C VAL A 5 8.32 14.22 -8.86
N PHE A 6 7.98 15.32 -9.56
CA PHE A 6 7.01 16.30 -9.07
C PHE A 6 5.61 15.70 -8.88
N ALA A 7 5.16 14.81 -9.78
CA ALA A 7 3.87 14.13 -9.64
C ALA A 7 3.82 13.16 -8.45
N VAL A 8 4.89 12.40 -8.21
CA VAL A 8 4.98 11.51 -7.04
C VAL A 8 5.04 12.33 -5.74
N LEU A 9 5.83 13.42 -5.73
CA LEU A 9 5.88 14.35 -4.59
C LEU A 9 4.52 14.97 -4.34
N TYR A 10 3.79 15.37 -5.39
CA TYR A 10 2.47 15.96 -5.31
C TYR A 10 1.44 14.98 -4.72
N VAL A 11 1.46 13.71 -5.11
CA VAL A 11 0.59 12.68 -4.54
C VAL A 11 0.94 12.40 -3.08
N LEU A 12 2.22 12.31 -2.74
CA LEU A 12 2.67 12.12 -1.35
C LEU A 12 2.29 13.31 -0.46
N VAL A 13 2.52 14.52 -0.93
CA VAL A 13 2.14 15.76 -0.22
C VAL A 13 0.62 15.86 -0.10
N GLY A 14 -0.14 15.49 -1.13
CA GLY A 14 -1.60 15.43 -1.10
C GLY A 14 -2.11 14.43 -0.05
N LEU A 15 -1.52 13.24 0.03
CA LEU A 15 -1.85 12.24 1.06
C LEU A 15 -1.54 12.72 2.47
N VAL A 16 -0.37 13.35 2.67
CA VAL A 16 0.03 13.95 3.96
C VAL A 16 -0.89 15.11 4.34
N LEU A 17 -1.30 15.95 3.38
CA LEU A 17 -2.24 17.04 3.63
C LEU A 17 -3.64 16.52 3.98
N VAL A 18 -4.15 15.52 3.26
CA VAL A 18 -5.44 14.87 3.57
C VAL A 18 -5.41 14.21 4.95
N HIS A 19 -4.30 13.57 5.33
CA HIS A 19 -4.10 13.02 6.67
C HIS A 19 -4.18 14.09 7.76
N ASN A 20 -3.56 15.26 7.55
CA ASN A 20 -3.52 16.32 8.55
C ASN A 20 -4.79 17.17 8.61
N MET A 21 -5.63 17.18 7.56
CA MET A 21 -6.81 18.05 7.49
C MET A 21 -8.09 17.43 8.04
N ILE A 22 -8.11 16.11 8.25
CA ILE A 22 -9.31 15.41 8.70
C ILE A 22 -8.92 14.50 9.88
N PRO A 23 -9.07 14.98 11.13
CA PRO A 23 -8.83 14.15 12.32
C PRO A 23 -9.69 12.87 12.30
N GLU A 24 -10.87 12.93 11.69
CA GLU A 24 -11.72 11.75 11.53
C GLU A 24 -11.10 10.69 10.60
N LEU A 25 -10.19 11.06 9.69
CA LEU A 25 -9.58 10.09 8.78
C LEU A 25 -8.65 9.11 9.51
N GLU A 26 -8.09 9.50 10.66
CA GLU A 26 -7.31 8.58 11.52
C GLU A 26 -8.16 7.43 12.06
N LEU A 27 -9.49 7.61 12.17
CA LEU A 27 -10.42 6.55 12.54
C LEU A 27 -10.73 5.60 11.37
N PHE A 28 -10.54 6.04 10.12
CA PHE A 28 -10.94 5.28 8.92
C PHE A 28 -9.76 4.73 8.10
N VAL A 29 -8.55 5.30 8.24
CA VAL A 29 -7.39 4.96 7.43
C VAL A 29 -6.14 4.84 8.30
N ASP A 30 -5.60 3.63 8.41
CA ASP A 30 -4.26 3.44 8.97
C ASP A 30 -3.21 3.74 7.89
N LEU A 31 -2.51 4.86 8.06
CA LEU A 31 -1.56 5.35 7.06
C LEU A 31 -0.26 4.56 7.01
N LYS A 32 0.16 3.92 8.10
CA LYS A 32 1.41 3.14 8.10
C LYS A 32 1.38 2.01 7.07
N PRO A 33 0.38 1.12 7.07
CA PRO A 33 0.27 0.09 6.05
C PRO A 33 0.00 0.66 4.66
N LEU A 34 -0.76 1.75 4.52
CA LEU A 34 -0.95 2.42 3.24
C LEU A 34 0.38 2.93 2.65
N ILE A 35 1.18 3.63 3.44
CA ILE A 35 2.50 4.14 3.03
C ILE A 35 3.42 2.99 2.62
N PHE A 36 3.43 1.90 3.39
CA PHE A 36 4.24 0.72 3.07
C PHE A 36 3.87 0.14 1.70
N VAL A 37 2.60 -0.15 1.46
CA VAL A 37 2.11 -0.72 0.21
C VAL A 37 2.33 0.24 -0.97
N LEU A 38 2.04 1.53 -0.78
CA LEU A 38 2.24 2.57 -1.80
C LEU A 38 3.72 2.69 -2.18
N SER A 39 4.62 2.69 -1.19
CA SER A 39 6.07 2.77 -1.44
C SER A 39 6.57 1.58 -2.24
N MET A 40 6.13 0.36 -1.90
CA MET A 40 6.48 -0.85 -2.65
C MET A 40 5.93 -0.82 -4.09
N SER A 41 4.71 -0.31 -4.28
CA SER A 41 4.13 -0.12 -5.61
C SER A 41 4.94 0.89 -6.46
N ILE A 42 5.35 2.02 -5.87
CA ILE A 42 6.21 3.02 -6.53
C ILE A 42 7.56 2.41 -6.91
N LEU A 43 8.20 1.67 -6.01
CA LEU A 43 9.46 0.98 -6.30
C LEU A 43 9.30 -0.05 -7.43
N GLY A 44 8.20 -0.81 -7.41
CA GLY A 44 7.84 -1.74 -8.48
C GLY A 44 7.66 -1.03 -9.83
N PHE A 45 6.97 0.12 -9.84
CA PHE A 45 6.82 0.95 -11.03
C PHE A 45 8.15 1.43 -11.58
N LEU A 46 9.02 1.97 -10.71
CA LEU A 46 10.34 2.46 -11.09
C LEU A 46 11.18 1.33 -11.67
N SER A 47 11.23 0.18 -10.99
CA SER A 47 11.96 -1.01 -11.44
C SER A 47 11.51 -1.45 -12.84
N GLY A 48 10.20 -1.59 -13.06
CA GLY A 48 9.67 -2.00 -14.36
C GLY A 48 9.83 -0.92 -15.44
N LYS A 49 9.86 0.36 -15.09
CA LYS A 49 10.07 1.44 -16.06
C LYS A 49 11.54 1.59 -16.49
N PHE A 50 12.49 1.26 -15.61
CA PHE A 50 13.92 1.27 -15.95
C PHE A 50 14.37 -0.01 -16.66
N ASN A 51 13.49 -1.01 -16.75
CA ASN A 51 13.71 -2.23 -17.54
C ASN A 51 12.89 -2.15 -18.83
N GLU A 52 13.56 -2.02 -19.99
CA GLU A 52 12.90 -1.83 -21.29
C GLU A 52 11.95 -2.98 -21.68
N GLN A 53 12.12 -4.16 -21.09
CA GLN A 53 11.29 -5.34 -21.35
C GLN A 53 10.08 -5.47 -20.42
N SER A 54 9.89 -4.54 -19.48
CA SER A 54 8.88 -4.66 -18.43
C SER A 54 7.79 -3.60 -18.51
N ASP A 55 6.55 -4.00 -18.19
CA ASP A 55 5.47 -3.06 -17.91
C ASP A 55 5.55 -2.62 -16.44
N GLY A 56 6.06 -1.40 -16.22
CA GLY A 56 6.12 -0.77 -14.90
C GLY A 56 4.79 -0.79 -14.15
N VAL A 57 3.65 -0.64 -14.83
CA VAL A 57 2.33 -0.68 -14.17
C VAL A 57 1.99 -2.10 -13.71
N ARG A 58 2.32 -3.10 -14.52
CA ARG A 58 2.15 -4.51 -14.13
C ARG A 58 3.00 -4.86 -12.91
N ILE A 59 4.27 -4.43 -12.87
CA ILE A 59 5.12 -4.67 -11.69
C ILE A 59 4.60 -3.89 -10.48
N ALA A 60 4.22 -2.63 -10.63
CA ALA A 60 3.70 -1.80 -9.54
C ALA A 60 2.46 -2.40 -8.88
N SER A 61 1.54 -2.92 -9.68
CA SER A 61 0.31 -3.56 -9.20
C SER A 61 0.59 -4.91 -8.53
N SER A 62 1.49 -5.73 -9.08
CA SER A 62 1.95 -6.95 -8.41
C SER A 62 2.68 -6.66 -7.09
N ALA A 63 3.50 -5.61 -7.05
CA ALA A 63 4.20 -5.16 -5.85
C ALA A 63 3.23 -4.66 -4.78
N ALA A 64 2.16 -3.96 -5.16
CA ALA A 64 1.10 -3.55 -4.24
C ALA A 64 0.40 -4.75 -3.59
N LEU A 65 -0.02 -5.75 -4.38
CA LEU A 65 -0.64 -6.96 -3.83
C LEU A 65 0.29 -7.74 -2.91
N SER A 66 1.52 -8.00 -3.36
CA SER A 66 2.48 -8.81 -2.61
C SER A 66 2.91 -8.14 -1.31
N SER A 67 3.18 -6.83 -1.33
CA SER A 67 3.48 -6.08 -0.10
C SER A 67 2.29 -6.03 0.86
N GLY A 68 1.07 -5.84 0.36
CA GLY A 68 -0.13 -5.91 1.19
C GLY A 68 -0.32 -7.27 1.86
N LEU A 69 -0.09 -8.36 1.12
CA LEU A 69 -0.14 -9.72 1.67
C LEU A 69 0.94 -9.96 2.73
N ILE A 70 2.18 -9.57 2.45
CA ILE A 70 3.30 -9.73 3.40
C ILE A 70 3.04 -8.96 4.68
N ALA A 71 2.64 -7.69 4.59
CA ALA A 71 2.33 -6.87 5.76
C ALA A 71 1.16 -7.43 6.57
N THR A 72 0.18 -8.04 5.91
CA THR A 72 -0.93 -8.74 6.56
C THR A 72 -0.46 -9.95 7.35
N ILE A 73 0.39 -10.79 6.75
CA ILE A 73 0.98 -11.95 7.43
C ILE A 73 1.81 -11.50 8.65
N VAL A 74 2.62 -10.45 8.51
CA VAL A 74 3.40 -9.89 9.61
C VAL A 74 2.49 -9.38 10.74
N GLY A 75 1.43 -8.64 10.41
CA GLY A 75 0.45 -8.18 11.39
C GLY A 75 -0.24 -9.33 12.13
N LEU A 76 -0.63 -10.38 11.41
CA LEU A 76 -1.24 -11.57 12.00
C LEU A 76 -0.27 -12.30 12.94
N VAL A 77 0.99 -12.46 12.54
CA VAL A 77 2.03 -13.07 13.40
C VAL A 77 2.22 -12.25 14.68
N LEU A 78 2.27 -10.92 14.59
CA LEU A 78 2.39 -10.04 15.76
C LEU A 78 1.15 -10.07 16.65
N THR A 79 -0.04 -10.18 16.07
CA THR A 79 -1.31 -10.27 16.80
C THR A 79 -1.42 -11.61 17.53
N LEU A 80 -1.06 -12.72 16.87
CA LEU A 80 -1.09 -14.07 17.44
C LEU A 80 0.03 -14.31 18.45
N GLY A 81 1.13 -13.56 18.36
CA GLY A 81 2.28 -13.64 19.27
C GLY A 81 2.11 -12.84 20.57
N GLN A 82 0.96 -12.19 20.80
CA GLN A 82 0.70 -11.44 22.03
C GLN A 82 0.64 -12.40 23.24
N PRO A 83 1.38 -12.12 24.33
CA PRO A 83 1.47 -13.01 25.49
C PRO A 83 0.20 -13.04 26.35
N GLU A 84 -0.60 -11.97 26.30
CA GLU A 84 -1.87 -11.84 27.01
C GLU A 84 -3.01 -11.67 26.01
N LEU A 85 -3.98 -12.59 26.04
CA LEU A 85 -5.17 -12.55 25.20
C LEU A 85 -6.21 -11.58 25.81
N ASP A 86 -5.88 -10.29 25.83
CA ASP A 86 -6.92 -9.27 25.92
C ASP A 86 -7.73 -9.31 24.62
N PHE A 87 -9.00 -9.69 24.73
CA PHE A 87 -9.91 -9.83 23.59
C PHE A 87 -10.03 -8.53 22.78
N GLN A 88 -9.98 -7.37 23.43
CA GLN A 88 -10.08 -6.09 22.76
C GLN A 88 -8.82 -5.80 21.94
N ILE A 89 -7.63 -6.02 22.51
CA ILE A 89 -6.34 -5.85 21.82
C ILE A 89 -6.24 -6.84 20.65
N PHE A 90 -6.66 -8.09 20.87
CA PHE A 90 -6.67 -9.13 19.85
C PHE A 90 -7.58 -8.77 18.66
N ALA A 91 -8.82 -8.33 18.93
CA ALA A 91 -9.77 -7.93 17.89
C ALA A 91 -9.27 -6.72 17.08
N ILE A 92 -8.66 -5.72 17.76
CA ILE A 92 -8.04 -4.57 17.11
C ILE A 92 -6.87 -5.02 16.23
N GLY A 93 -5.95 -5.83 16.77
CA GLY A 93 -4.79 -6.32 16.05
C GLY A 93 -5.18 -7.09 14.79
N LEU A 94 -6.21 -7.93 14.88
CA LEU A 94 -6.72 -8.72 13.75
C LEU A 94 -7.36 -7.82 12.69
N SER A 95 -8.10 -6.79 13.11
CA SER A 95 -8.70 -5.80 12.19
C SER A 95 -7.64 -5.00 11.44
N VAL A 96 -6.64 -4.47 12.16
CA VAL A 96 -5.54 -3.69 11.58
C VAL A 96 -4.68 -4.54 10.66
N SER A 97 -4.49 -5.83 10.97
CA SER A 97 -3.69 -6.74 10.17
C SER A 97 -4.24 -6.94 8.74
N VAL A 98 -5.54 -6.74 8.50
CA VAL A 98 -6.14 -6.93 7.16
C VAL A 98 -6.05 -5.67 6.28
N LEU A 99 -5.87 -4.49 6.88
CA LEU A 99 -5.78 -3.21 6.16
C LEU A 99 -4.71 -3.16 5.05
N PRO A 100 -3.47 -3.68 5.25
CA PRO A 100 -2.48 -3.69 4.18
C PRO A 100 -2.94 -4.47 2.93
N LEU A 101 -3.63 -5.60 3.10
CA LEU A 101 -4.18 -6.37 1.98
C LEU A 101 -5.27 -5.58 1.25
N PHE A 102 -6.14 -4.89 2.00
CA PHE A 102 -7.16 -4.02 1.42
C PHE A 102 -6.51 -2.90 0.58
N TYR A 103 -5.48 -2.22 1.10
CA TYR A 103 -4.77 -1.19 0.34
C TYR A 103 -4.03 -1.75 -0.88
N GLY A 104 -3.44 -2.94 -0.77
CA GLY A 104 -2.80 -3.65 -1.89
C GLY A 104 -3.79 -3.98 -3.01
N LEU A 105 -4.98 -4.46 -2.66
CA LEU A 105 -6.08 -4.74 -3.59
C LEU A 105 -6.60 -3.46 -4.25
N LEU A 106 -6.81 -2.41 -3.47
CA LEU A 106 -7.30 -1.12 -3.97
C LEU A 106 -6.33 -0.53 -5.00
N LEU A 107 -5.02 -0.49 -4.67
CA LEU A 107 -3.99 -0.03 -5.61
C LEU A 107 -3.87 -0.94 -6.84
N PHE A 108 -3.98 -2.26 -6.67
CA PHE A 108 -3.98 -3.18 -7.80
C PHE A 108 -5.12 -2.88 -8.77
N LEU A 109 -6.35 -2.79 -8.28
CA LEU A 109 -7.54 -2.52 -9.08
C LEU A 109 -7.46 -1.15 -9.77
N LEU A 110 -6.98 -0.12 -9.07
CA LEU A 110 -6.75 1.21 -9.64
C LEU A 110 -5.71 1.21 -10.77
N LEU A 111 -4.72 0.32 -10.71
CA LEU A 111 -3.65 0.22 -11.70
C LEU A 111 -4.00 -0.68 -12.90
N ILE A 112 -5.04 -1.53 -12.82
CA ILE A 112 -5.46 -2.42 -13.92
C ILE A 112 -5.67 -1.66 -15.24
N PRO A 113 -6.42 -0.53 -15.30
CA PRO A 113 -6.71 0.15 -16.56
C PRO A 113 -5.46 0.73 -17.26
N PHE A 114 -4.37 0.92 -16.51
CA PHE A 114 -3.13 1.50 -17.01
C PHE A 114 -2.10 0.46 -17.47
N ARG A 115 -2.41 -0.84 -17.30
CA ARG A 115 -1.54 -1.92 -17.77
C ARG A 115 -1.50 -1.92 -19.29
N LYS A 116 -0.30 -2.07 -19.86
CA LYS A 116 -0.18 -2.29 -21.30
C LYS A 116 -0.81 -3.65 -21.61
N GLN A 117 -1.76 -3.67 -22.54
CA GLN A 117 -2.19 -4.93 -23.14
C GLN A 117 -0.99 -5.53 -23.85
N SER A 118 -0.58 -6.74 -23.45
CA SER A 118 0.40 -7.50 -24.23
C SER A 118 -0.20 -7.68 -25.62
N LYS A 119 0.48 -7.17 -26.64
CA LYS A 119 0.25 -7.62 -28.02
C LYS A 119 0.70 -9.06 -28.15
#